data_AF-A0A961F138-F1
#
_entry.id   AF-A0A961F138-F1
#
_cell.length_a   1.000
_cell.length_b   1.000
_cell.length_c   1.000
_cell.angle_alpha   90.00
_cell.angle_beta   90.00
_cell.angle_gamma   90.00
#
_symmetry.space_group_name_H-M   'P 1'
#
loop_
_entity.id
_entity.type
_entity.pdbx_description
1 polymer ?
#
loop_
_entity_poly.entity_id
_entity_poly.type
_entity_poly.pdbx_seq_one_letter_code
_entity_poly.pdbx_strand_id
1 'polypeptide(L)'
;LETLKFLKKSGGPTELDVPETVYRSSRNGGEIELIFKPELRDRIQLVLFIDNGGSSMLPYVDLTLNLFRRLKERIRTMDTYYFHNTIYDSVYSDAARTRAVDLRKILNKNADTRIVILGDASMAPDELVDRYGGIFYEPEHAGRGASIGWLRMLRKRFRHSVWLNPIHRDIWAGGRGAWTLQKIRTIFYMEDLSLRGLKRAVQYLNRK
;
A
#
# COMPACT_ATOMS: atom_id res chain seq x y z
N LEU A 1 -7.91 -15.65 1.52
CA LEU A 1 -8.74 -14.46 1.21
C LEU A 1 -9.57 -13.99 2.41
N GLU A 2 -10.07 -14.89 3.26
CA GLU A 2 -10.65 -14.49 4.56
C GLU A 2 -9.68 -13.73 5.48
N THR A 3 -8.37 -13.83 5.27
CA THR A 3 -7.38 -13.26 6.18
C THR A 3 -7.29 -11.74 6.13
N LEU A 4 -7.67 -11.11 5.00
CA LEU A 4 -7.79 -9.65 4.90
C LEU A 4 -8.88 -9.08 5.83
N LYS A 5 -9.78 -9.92 6.38
CA LYS A 5 -10.71 -9.55 7.46
C LYS A 5 -9.97 -9.09 8.73
N PHE A 6 -8.73 -9.52 8.91
CA PHE A 6 -7.98 -9.29 10.15
C PHE A 6 -6.99 -8.14 10.04
N LEU A 7 -7.30 -7.07 9.30
CA LEU A 7 -6.57 -5.81 9.51
C LEU A 7 -6.84 -5.29 10.94
N LYS A 8 -6.18 -5.89 11.94
CA LYS A 8 -6.39 -5.64 13.38
C LYS A 8 -5.49 -4.50 13.86
N LYS A 9 -6.12 -3.55 14.55
CA LYS A 9 -5.52 -2.32 15.07
C LYS A 9 -4.51 -2.57 16.19
N SER A 10 -3.53 -1.66 16.23
CA SER A 10 -2.65 -1.39 17.36
C SER A 10 -3.34 -0.46 18.36
N GLY A 11 -3.95 -0.96 19.44
CA GLY A 11 -4.42 -0.08 20.53
C GLY A 11 -5.59 -0.66 21.32
N GLY A 12 -5.51 -0.63 22.65
CA GLY A 12 -6.67 -0.88 23.53
C GLY A 12 -7.53 0.38 23.65
N PRO A 13 -8.71 0.30 24.28
CA PRO A 13 -9.54 1.48 24.56
C PRO A 13 -8.78 2.41 25.53
N THR A 14 -8.40 3.61 25.08
CA THR A 14 -7.49 4.48 25.87
C THR A 14 -8.04 5.88 26.16
N GLU A 15 -9.23 6.25 25.69
CA GLU A 15 -9.79 7.60 25.89
C GLU A 15 -11.03 7.58 26.79
N LEU A 16 -10.83 8.01 28.03
CA LEU A 16 -11.88 8.16 29.03
C LEU A 16 -12.76 9.35 28.67
N ASP A 17 -14.06 9.12 28.53
CA ASP A 17 -15.03 10.20 28.36
C ASP A 17 -15.35 10.81 29.73
N VAL A 18 -14.56 11.80 30.15
CA VAL A 18 -14.70 12.41 31.48
C VAL A 18 -16.12 12.99 31.69
N PRO A 19 -16.70 13.78 30.77
CA PRO A 19 -18.08 14.27 30.93
C PRO A 19 -19.14 13.17 31.10
N GLU A 20 -19.14 12.14 30.25
CA GLU A 20 -20.15 11.07 30.30
C GLU A 20 -19.91 10.14 31.51
N THR A 21 -18.64 9.86 31.84
CA THR A 21 -18.26 9.13 33.06
C THR A 21 -18.79 9.85 34.30
N VAL A 22 -18.59 11.17 34.39
CA VAL A 22 -19.10 11.99 35.50
C VAL A 22 -20.63 11.97 35.54
N TYR A 23 -21.28 12.13 34.39
CA TYR A 23 -22.74 12.12 34.29
C TYR A 23 -23.35 10.78 34.75
N ARG A 24 -22.83 9.65 34.26
CA ARG A 24 -23.32 8.31 34.61
C ARG A 24 -23.02 7.94 36.06
N SER A 25 -21.82 8.23 36.53
CA SER A 25 -21.44 7.98 37.92
C SER A 25 -22.30 8.79 38.90
N SER A 26 -22.66 10.02 38.51
CA SER A 26 -23.59 10.86 39.30
C SER A 26 -25.01 10.31 39.30
N ARG A 27 -25.46 9.71 38.19
CA ARG A 27 -26.79 9.12 38.07
C ARG A 27 -26.91 7.77 38.81
N ASN A 28 -25.82 7.03 38.95
CA ASN A 28 -25.76 5.75 39.64
C ASN A 28 -25.41 5.89 41.14
N GLY A 29 -25.82 6.99 41.78
CA GLY A 29 -25.65 7.19 43.23
C GLY A 29 -24.19 7.31 43.70
N GLY A 30 -23.26 7.66 42.81
CA GLY A 30 -21.84 7.81 43.14
C GLY A 30 -20.97 6.58 42.89
N GLU A 31 -21.54 5.48 42.37
CA GLU A 31 -20.73 4.38 41.85
C GLU A 31 -20.05 4.78 40.54
N ILE A 32 -18.73 4.68 40.49
CA ILE A 32 -17.93 5.12 39.35
C ILE A 32 -18.11 4.16 38.18
N GLU A 33 -18.82 4.62 37.14
CA GLU A 33 -18.97 3.91 35.88
C GLU A 33 -18.07 4.58 34.82
N LEU A 34 -16.92 3.97 34.53
CA LEU A 34 -15.99 4.48 33.52
C LEU A 34 -16.58 4.31 32.12
N ILE A 35 -17.00 5.42 31.51
CA ILE A 35 -17.51 5.43 30.15
C ILE A 35 -16.39 5.81 29.20
N PHE A 36 -16.10 4.89 28.29
CA PHE A 36 -15.17 5.10 27.21
C PHE A 36 -15.98 5.48 25.98
N LYS A 37 -15.66 6.62 25.37
CA LYS A 37 -16.19 6.95 24.05
C LYS A 37 -15.68 5.89 23.07
N PRO A 38 -16.51 5.43 22.10
CA PRO A 38 -15.97 4.86 20.89
C PRO A 38 -15.06 5.94 20.33
N GLU A 39 -13.76 5.66 20.29
CA GLU A 39 -12.82 6.62 19.76
C GLU A 39 -13.33 7.04 18.38
N LEU A 40 -13.41 8.36 18.13
CA LEU A 40 -13.46 8.90 16.78
C LEU A 40 -12.12 8.59 16.03
N ARG A 41 -11.44 7.46 16.32
CA ARG A 41 -10.10 7.07 15.82
C ARG A 41 -10.25 6.16 14.61
N ASP A 42 -10.72 6.88 13.60
CA ASP A 42 -10.60 6.86 12.15
C ASP A 42 -10.10 5.63 11.38
N ARG A 43 -10.73 5.50 10.22
CA ARG A 43 -10.61 4.45 9.22
C ARG A 43 -9.15 4.35 8.78
N ILE A 44 -8.59 3.14 8.80
CA ILE A 44 -7.29 2.88 8.17
C ILE A 44 -7.40 3.32 6.70
N GLN A 45 -6.71 4.40 6.34
CA GLN A 45 -6.61 4.83 4.96
C GLN A 45 -5.70 3.83 4.24
N LEU A 46 -6.21 3.24 3.17
CA LEU A 46 -5.43 2.39 2.29
C LEU A 46 -5.12 3.17 1.02
N VAL A 47 -3.86 3.14 0.60
CA VAL A 47 -3.45 3.56 -0.74
C VAL A 47 -3.00 2.32 -1.49
N LEU A 48 -3.65 2.08 -2.62
CA LEU A 48 -3.34 0.98 -3.52
C LEU A 48 -2.65 1.54 -4.77
N PHE A 49 -1.44 1.07 -5.02
CA PHE A 49 -0.74 1.28 -6.28
C PHE A 49 -0.86 0.04 -7.16
N ILE A 50 -1.23 0.21 -8.42
CA ILE A 50 -1.41 -0.89 -9.39
C ILE A 50 -0.47 -0.65 -10.56
N ASP A 51 0.40 -1.63 -10.81
CA ASP A 51 1.15 -1.70 -12.05
C ASP A 51 0.20 -2.15 -13.16
N ASN A 52 0.04 -1.30 -14.16
CA ASN A 52 -0.68 -1.63 -15.39
C ASN A 52 0.19 -1.36 -16.61
N GLY A 53 1.51 -1.32 -16.41
CA GLY A 53 2.53 -1.22 -17.44
C GLY A 53 3.15 -2.55 -17.80
N GLY A 54 3.85 -2.56 -18.94
CA GLY A 54 4.60 -3.73 -19.40
C GLY A 54 3.75 -4.89 -19.93
N SER A 55 4.38 -5.73 -20.75
CA SER A 55 3.77 -6.97 -21.24
C SER A 55 3.77 -8.08 -20.19
N SER A 56 4.63 -7.99 -19.18
CA SER A 56 4.78 -8.99 -18.12
C SER A 56 3.60 -9.03 -17.14
N MET A 57 2.83 -7.96 -17.05
CA MET A 57 1.59 -7.90 -16.26
C MET A 57 0.36 -8.45 -17.00
N LEU A 58 0.39 -8.59 -18.33
CA LEU A 58 -0.76 -9.06 -19.13
C LEU A 58 -1.35 -10.39 -18.63
N PRO A 59 -0.56 -11.44 -18.28
CA PRO A 59 -1.09 -12.70 -17.78
C PRO A 59 -1.81 -12.58 -16.42
N TYR A 60 -1.60 -11.47 -15.71
CA TYR A 60 -2.03 -11.28 -14.33
C TYR A 60 -3.12 -10.22 -14.17
N VAL A 61 -3.59 -9.64 -15.27
CA VAL A 61 -4.63 -8.59 -15.27
C VAL A 61 -5.90 -9.07 -14.57
N ASP A 62 -6.44 -10.23 -14.94
CA ASP A 62 -7.67 -10.75 -14.33
C ASP A 62 -7.54 -11.03 -12.84
N LEU A 63 -6.40 -11.61 -12.42
CA LEU A 63 -6.11 -11.88 -11.02
C LEU A 63 -6.05 -10.58 -10.20
N THR A 64 -5.34 -9.59 -10.73
CA THR A 64 -5.17 -8.26 -10.16
C THR A 64 -6.51 -7.53 -10.03
N LEU A 65 -7.31 -7.53 -11.09
CA LEU A 65 -8.65 -6.91 -11.11
C LEU A 65 -9.62 -7.60 -10.14
N ASN A 66 -9.56 -8.92 -10.02
CA ASN A 66 -10.37 -9.68 -9.06
C ASN A 66 -10.01 -9.34 -7.62
N LEU A 67 -8.72 -9.24 -7.31
CA LEU A 67 -8.25 -8.80 -5.99
C LEU A 67 -8.69 -7.36 -5.70
N PHE A 68 -8.50 -6.46 -6.67
CA PHE A 68 -8.89 -5.05 -6.56
C PHE A 68 -10.38 -4.88 -6.25
N ARG A 69 -11.26 -5.53 -7.02
CA ARG A 69 -12.72 -5.48 -6.82
C ARG A 69 -13.09 -5.88 -5.39
N ARG A 70 -12.52 -6.99 -4.91
CA ARG A 70 -12.76 -7.51 -3.55
C ARG A 70 -12.24 -6.57 -2.45
N LEU A 71 -11.12 -5.87 -2.69
CA LEU A 71 -10.60 -4.87 -1.74
C LEU A 71 -11.52 -3.64 -1.70
N LYS A 72 -11.96 -3.15 -2.87
CA LYS A 72 -12.81 -1.96 -2.99
C LYS A 72 -14.17 -2.13 -2.32
N GLU A 73 -14.76 -3.31 -2.43
CA GLU A 73 -16.03 -3.64 -1.74
C GLU A 73 -15.92 -3.60 -0.22
N ARG A 74 -14.72 -3.82 0.32
CA ARG A 74 -14.51 -4.04 1.77
C ARG A 74 -13.86 -2.85 2.48
N ILE A 75 -13.10 -2.02 1.77
CA ILE A 75 -12.36 -0.89 2.35
C ILE A 75 -13.04 0.40 1.94
N ARG A 76 -13.69 1.07 2.91
CA ARG A 76 -14.43 2.33 2.67
C ARG A 76 -13.54 3.51 2.28
N THR A 77 -12.28 3.54 2.73
CA THR A 77 -11.32 4.63 2.48
C THR A 77 -10.10 4.09 1.76
N MET A 78 -10.20 4.00 0.44
CA MET A 78 -9.16 3.49 -0.44
C MET A 78 -8.89 4.43 -1.61
N ASP A 79 -7.70 5.00 -1.65
CA ASP A 79 -7.21 5.74 -2.83
C ASP A 79 -6.50 4.75 -3.75
N THR A 80 -6.75 4.84 -5.06
CA THR A 80 -6.11 3.97 -6.06
C THR A 80 -5.31 4.81 -7.02
N TYR A 81 -4.07 4.38 -7.27
CA TYR A 81 -3.17 4.99 -8.23
C TYR A 81 -2.54 3.93 -9.13
N TYR A 82 -2.16 4.32 -10.34
CA TYR A 82 -1.59 3.46 -11.36
C TYR A 82 -0.18 3.94 -11.71
N PHE A 83 0.70 3.00 -12.06
CA PHE A 83 2.07 3.28 -12.52
C PHE A 83 2.48 2.30 -13.61
N HIS A 84 3.61 2.57 -14.27
CA HIS A 84 4.16 1.74 -15.33
C HIS A 84 5.52 1.19 -14.90
N ASN A 85 5.61 -0.11 -14.64
CA ASN A 85 6.81 -0.84 -14.18
C ASN A 85 7.30 -0.45 -12.77
N THR A 86 7.48 0.85 -12.49
CA THR A 86 7.88 1.36 -11.18
C THR A 86 7.30 2.74 -10.86
N ILE A 87 7.43 3.18 -9.61
CA ILE A 87 6.93 4.46 -9.10
C ILE A 87 8.06 5.50 -9.12
N TYR A 88 7.83 6.62 -9.78
CA TYR A 88 8.74 7.77 -9.84
C TYR A 88 8.22 8.91 -8.95
N ASP A 89 8.32 10.16 -9.40
CA ASP A 89 7.80 11.33 -8.71
C ASP A 89 6.32 11.57 -8.96
N SER A 90 5.71 10.84 -9.90
CA SER A 90 4.29 10.88 -10.21
C SER A 90 3.71 9.48 -10.35
N VAL A 91 2.40 9.40 -10.14
CA VAL A 91 1.54 8.25 -10.41
C VAL A 91 0.26 8.75 -11.07
N TYR A 92 -0.62 7.87 -11.53
CA TYR A 92 -1.84 8.27 -12.22
C TYR A 92 -3.09 7.92 -11.41
N SER A 93 -4.11 8.78 -11.44
CA SER A 93 -5.38 8.53 -10.74
C SER A 93 -6.37 7.68 -11.55
N ASP A 94 -6.07 7.43 -12.82
CA ASP A 94 -6.88 6.66 -13.76
C ASP A 94 -6.05 5.54 -14.43
N ALA A 95 -6.73 4.45 -14.79
CA ALA A 95 -6.07 3.30 -15.42
C ALA A 95 -5.51 3.62 -16.82
N ALA A 96 -6.06 4.59 -17.54
CA ALA A 96 -5.51 5.01 -18.84
C ALA A 96 -4.21 5.82 -18.69
N ARG A 97 -3.80 6.14 -17.44
CA ARG A 97 -2.62 6.94 -17.12
C ARG A 97 -2.62 8.32 -17.80
N THR A 98 -3.78 8.99 -17.79
CA THR A 98 -3.93 10.33 -18.37
C THR A 98 -3.90 11.45 -17.34
N ARG A 99 -4.19 11.14 -16.07
CA ARG A 99 -4.30 12.10 -14.96
C ARG A 99 -3.21 11.87 -13.94
N ALA A 100 -2.05 12.48 -14.20
CA ALA A 100 -0.90 12.42 -13.31
C ALA A 100 -1.16 13.11 -11.96
N VAL A 101 -0.57 12.54 -10.91
CA VAL A 101 -0.62 12.98 -9.51
C VAL A 101 0.79 12.94 -8.97
N ASP A 102 1.29 14.09 -8.51
CA ASP A 102 2.60 14.17 -7.84
C ASP A 102 2.61 13.29 -6.58
N LEU A 103 3.59 12.41 -6.47
CA LEU A 103 3.79 11.49 -5.36
C LEU A 103 3.96 12.23 -4.03
N ARG A 104 4.45 13.48 -4.03
CA ARG A 104 4.52 14.35 -2.85
C ARG A 104 3.15 14.58 -2.21
N LYS A 105 2.07 14.65 -3.02
CA LYS A 105 0.70 14.73 -2.47
C LYS A 105 0.34 13.48 -1.68
N ILE A 106 0.83 12.32 -2.11
CA ILE A 106 0.62 11.05 -1.41
C ILE A 106 1.50 10.99 -0.15
N LEU A 107 2.77 11.41 -0.25
CA LEU A 107 3.69 11.47 0.90
C LEU A 107 3.18 12.38 2.03
N ASN A 108 2.35 13.38 1.72
CA ASN A 108 1.70 14.26 2.71
C ASN A 108 0.50 13.63 3.43
N LYS A 109 0.03 12.43 3.05
CA LYS A 109 -1.04 11.71 3.76
C LYS A 109 -0.60 11.27 5.17
N ASN A 110 -1.54 10.82 6.00
CA ASN A 110 -1.27 10.36 7.37
C ASN A 110 -0.22 9.23 7.39
N ALA A 111 0.69 9.25 8.37
CA ALA A 111 1.74 8.23 8.54
C ALA A 111 1.22 6.80 8.72
N ASP A 112 0.04 6.67 9.32
CA ASP A 112 -0.59 5.39 9.56
C ASP A 112 -1.28 4.80 8.32
N THR A 113 -1.26 5.54 7.20
CA THR A 113 -1.75 5.05 5.90
C THR A 113 -1.06 3.74 5.53
N ARG A 114 -1.86 2.74 5.16
CA ARG A 114 -1.37 1.45 4.70
C ARG A 114 -1.16 1.50 3.19
N ILE A 115 0.04 1.12 2.76
CA ILE A 115 0.38 1.07 1.33
C ILE A 115 0.33 -0.39 0.88
N VAL A 116 -0.39 -0.63 -0.20
CA VAL A 116 -0.32 -1.89 -0.95
C VAL A 116 0.12 -1.55 -2.36
N ILE A 117 1.20 -2.17 -2.82
CA ILE A 117 1.66 -2.06 -4.20
C ILE A 117 1.39 -3.41 -4.86
N LEU A 118 0.78 -3.41 -6.04
CA LEU A 118 0.44 -4.61 -6.79
C LEU A 118 1.13 -4.55 -8.15
N GLY A 119 2.10 -5.42 -8.38
CA GLY A 119 2.89 -5.45 -9.61
C GLY A 119 3.91 -6.57 -9.57
N ASP A 120 4.40 -6.97 -10.73
CA ASP A 120 5.35 -8.09 -10.85
C ASP A 120 6.78 -7.74 -10.42
N ALA A 121 7.05 -6.44 -10.17
CA ALA A 121 8.37 -5.92 -9.82
C ALA A 121 9.45 -6.28 -10.87
N SER A 122 9.05 -6.59 -12.10
CA SER A 122 9.92 -7.01 -13.18
C SER A 122 10.03 -5.89 -14.20
N MET A 123 11.15 -5.19 -14.14
CA MET A 123 11.46 -4.04 -15.00
C MET A 123 12.91 -4.11 -15.48
N ALA A 124 13.25 -3.30 -16.50
CA ALA A 124 14.64 -3.13 -16.88
C ALA A 124 15.42 -2.49 -15.71
N PRO A 125 16.67 -2.92 -15.41
CA PRO A 125 17.44 -2.35 -14.30
C PRO A 125 17.51 -0.82 -14.33
N ASP A 126 17.68 -0.24 -15.53
CA ASP A 126 17.79 1.21 -15.72
C ASP A 126 16.52 1.94 -15.29
N GLU A 127 15.32 1.39 -15.50
CA GLU A 127 14.06 1.97 -15.01
C GLU A 127 14.06 2.12 -13.47
N LEU A 128 14.80 1.26 -12.75
CA LEU A 128 14.87 1.30 -11.29
C LEU A 128 16.00 2.19 -10.77
N VAL A 129 17.19 2.10 -11.36
CA VAL A 129 18.41 2.74 -10.83
C VAL A 129 18.89 3.96 -11.59
N ASP A 130 18.55 4.09 -12.87
CA ASP A 130 18.98 5.22 -13.67
C ASP A 130 18.03 6.41 -13.47
N ARG A 131 18.60 7.60 -13.55
CA ARG A 131 17.87 8.87 -13.54
C ARG A 131 17.14 9.10 -14.88
N TYR A 132 17.49 8.33 -15.91
CA TYR A 132 17.00 8.47 -17.29
C TYR A 132 16.42 7.17 -17.89
N GLY A 133 16.25 6.09 -17.11
CA GLY A 133 16.07 4.72 -17.61
C GLY A 133 14.77 4.37 -18.34
N GLY A 134 13.95 5.35 -18.72
CA GLY A 134 12.87 5.15 -19.68
C GLY A 134 13.42 5.30 -21.10
N ILE A 135 13.38 4.24 -21.90
CA ILE A 135 13.70 4.26 -23.34
C ILE A 135 12.71 5.16 -24.12
N PHE A 136 11.66 5.66 -23.45
CA PHE A 136 10.81 6.73 -23.94
C PHE A 136 11.37 8.08 -23.52
N TYR A 137 11.93 8.80 -24.49
CA TYR A 137 12.18 10.25 -24.43
C TYR A 137 10.85 11.01 -24.24
N GLU A 138 10.27 10.95 -23.04
CA GLU A 138 9.25 11.91 -22.60
C GLU A 138 9.98 13.04 -21.86
N PRO A 139 10.01 14.28 -22.42
CA PRO A 139 10.76 15.41 -21.86
C PRO A 139 10.40 15.74 -20.41
N GLU A 140 9.22 15.34 -19.95
CA GLU A 140 8.76 15.53 -18.57
C GLU A 140 9.56 14.75 -17.51
N HIS A 141 10.34 13.73 -17.88
CA HIS A 141 11.06 12.86 -16.94
C HIS A 141 12.55 13.21 -16.73
N ALA A 142 13.12 14.13 -17.53
CA ALA A 142 14.57 14.39 -17.63
C ALA A 142 15.27 15.03 -16.40
N GLY A 143 14.61 15.16 -15.26
CA GLY A 143 15.20 15.76 -14.04
C GLY A 143 14.80 15.08 -12.73
N ARG A 144 14.10 13.95 -12.80
CA ARG A 144 13.43 13.35 -11.64
C ARG A 144 14.25 12.15 -11.17
N GLY A 145 14.72 12.19 -9.92
CA GLY A 145 15.65 11.20 -9.36
C GLY A 145 15.22 9.74 -9.59
N ALA A 146 16.18 8.82 -9.59
CA ALA A 146 15.95 7.38 -9.83
C ALA A 146 14.78 6.82 -8.99
N SER A 147 13.96 5.96 -9.60
CA SER A 147 12.77 5.38 -8.97
C SER A 147 13.05 4.77 -7.59
N ILE A 148 14.20 4.11 -7.44
CA ILE A 148 14.61 3.52 -6.16
C ILE A 148 14.63 4.52 -4.99
N GLY A 149 14.92 5.80 -5.26
CA GLY A 149 14.86 6.88 -4.28
C GLY A 149 13.44 7.13 -3.78
N TRP A 150 12.48 7.20 -4.71
CA TRP A 150 11.06 7.39 -4.41
C TRP A 150 10.46 6.21 -3.66
N LEU A 151 10.78 4.98 -4.07
CA LEU A 151 10.38 3.76 -3.38
C LEU A 151 10.89 3.73 -1.93
N ARG A 152 12.14 4.13 -1.69
CA ARG A 152 12.71 4.26 -0.33
C ARG A 152 12.01 5.34 0.48
N MET A 153 11.68 6.48 -0.12
CA MET A 153 10.92 7.55 0.55
C MET A 153 9.52 7.08 0.96
N LEU A 154 8.80 6.37 0.08
CA LEU A 154 7.51 5.75 0.39
C LEU A 154 7.62 4.77 1.55
N ARG A 155 8.60 3.86 1.49
CA ARG A 155 8.83 2.87 2.56
C ARG A 155 9.16 3.53 3.90
N LYS A 156 9.96 4.60 3.88
CA LYS A 156 10.34 5.37 5.08
C LYS A 156 9.12 6.09 5.67
N ARG A 157 8.28 6.67 4.81
CA ARG A 157 7.08 7.44 5.18
C ARG A 157 5.98 6.55 5.74
N PHE A 158 5.72 5.41 5.09
CA PHE A 158 4.63 4.49 5.41
C PHE A 158 5.20 3.13 5.84
N ARG A 159 5.32 2.93 7.15
CA ARG A 159 5.95 1.73 7.74
C ARG A 159 5.23 0.44 7.38
N HIS A 160 3.92 0.52 7.23
CA HIS A 160 3.05 -0.59 6.86
C HIS A 160 2.79 -0.57 5.36
N SER A 161 3.83 -0.91 4.61
CA SER A 161 3.83 -1.00 3.16
C SER A 161 4.21 -2.40 2.71
N VAL A 162 3.41 -2.97 1.80
CA VAL A 162 3.65 -4.29 1.22
C VAL A 162 3.64 -4.23 -0.30
N TRP A 163 4.43 -5.09 -0.91
CA TRP A 163 4.41 -5.34 -2.34
C TRP A 163 3.82 -6.74 -2.60
N LEU A 164 2.70 -6.78 -3.32
CA LEU A 164 2.04 -8.01 -3.72
C LEU A 164 2.41 -8.32 -5.16
N ASN A 165 3.07 -9.45 -5.35
CA ASN A 165 3.55 -9.86 -6.66
C ASN A 165 2.65 -10.98 -7.23
N PRO A 166 2.09 -10.83 -8.44
CA PRO A 166 1.27 -11.88 -9.04
C PRO A 166 2.09 -13.09 -9.50
N ILE A 167 3.40 -12.94 -9.72
CA ILE A 167 4.32 -14.05 -9.97
C ILE A 167 4.45 -14.88 -8.70
N HIS A 168 4.36 -16.21 -8.82
CA HIS A 168 4.52 -17.12 -7.68
C HIS A 168 5.93 -17.05 -7.09
N ARG A 169 6.05 -17.11 -5.77
CA ARG A 169 7.34 -16.92 -5.08
C ARG A 169 8.44 -17.89 -5.52
N ASP A 170 8.07 -19.11 -5.91
CA ASP A 170 9.03 -20.17 -6.28
C ASP A 170 9.86 -19.84 -7.53
N ILE A 171 9.35 -18.97 -8.41
CA ILE A 171 10.04 -18.61 -9.67
C ILE A 171 10.69 -17.23 -9.63
N TRP A 172 10.62 -16.51 -8.51
CA TRP A 172 11.21 -15.17 -8.37
C TRP A 172 12.74 -15.14 -8.56
N ALA A 173 13.44 -16.24 -8.28
CA ALA A 173 14.90 -16.29 -8.37
C ALA A 173 15.43 -16.44 -9.81
N GLY A 174 14.64 -17.05 -10.71
CA GLY A 174 15.09 -17.40 -12.06
C GLY A 174 14.36 -16.66 -13.19
N GLY A 175 13.35 -15.85 -12.87
CA GLY A 175 12.56 -15.14 -13.87
C GLY A 175 13.29 -13.96 -14.52
N ARG A 176 12.80 -13.54 -15.69
CA ARG A 176 13.13 -12.23 -16.25
C ARG A 176 12.74 -11.15 -15.22
N GLY A 177 13.62 -10.17 -14.99
CA GLY A 177 13.42 -9.16 -13.96
C GLY A 177 13.73 -9.62 -12.52
N ALA A 178 14.29 -10.82 -12.31
CA ALA A 178 14.68 -11.30 -10.97
C ALA A 178 15.55 -10.31 -10.21
N TRP A 179 16.48 -9.61 -10.88
CA TRP A 179 17.33 -8.62 -10.23
C TRP A 179 16.52 -7.45 -9.65
N THR A 180 15.63 -6.83 -10.44
CA THR A 180 14.81 -5.68 -10.01
C THR A 180 13.80 -6.10 -8.95
N LEU A 181 13.19 -7.28 -9.11
CA LEU A 181 12.33 -7.90 -8.11
C LEU A 181 13.08 -8.06 -6.78
N GLN A 182 14.26 -8.66 -6.78
CA GLN A 182 15.05 -8.86 -5.56
C GLN A 182 15.46 -7.53 -4.91
N LYS A 183 15.79 -6.50 -5.71
CA LYS A 183 16.05 -5.16 -5.19
C LYS A 183 14.81 -4.57 -4.50
N ILE A 184 13.63 -4.66 -5.11
CA ILE A 184 12.39 -4.16 -4.51
C ILE A 184 12.06 -4.90 -3.22
N ARG A 185 12.34 -6.21 -3.13
CA ARG A 185 12.19 -7.00 -1.90
C ARG A 185 13.06 -6.54 -0.73
N THR A 186 14.18 -5.88 -1.01
CA THR A 186 14.99 -5.26 0.05
C THR A 186 14.35 -3.99 0.63
N ILE A 187 13.40 -3.38 -0.10
CA ILE A 187 12.73 -2.13 0.28
C ILE A 187 11.38 -2.45 0.94
N PHE A 188 10.55 -3.25 0.28
CA PHE A 188 9.20 -3.57 0.75
C PHE A 188 9.08 -5.02 1.21
N TYR A 189 8.21 -5.24 2.19
CA TYR A 189 7.79 -6.60 2.51
C TYR A 189 6.98 -7.15 1.34
N MET A 190 7.53 -8.17 0.66
CA MET A 190 6.95 -8.72 -0.55
C MET A 190 6.39 -10.13 -0.36
N GLU A 191 5.16 -10.33 -0.80
CA GLU A 191 4.47 -11.61 -0.80
C GLU A 191 3.84 -11.87 -2.17
N ASP A 192 3.64 -13.14 -2.52
CA ASP A 192 2.91 -13.49 -3.72
C ASP A 192 1.39 -13.43 -3.49
N LEU A 193 0.61 -13.52 -4.57
CA LEU A 193 -0.86 -13.53 -4.51
C LEU A 193 -1.44 -14.89 -4.08
N SER A 194 -0.62 -15.82 -3.59
CA SER A 194 -1.12 -17.08 -3.02
C SER A 194 -1.96 -16.80 -1.77
N LEU A 195 -2.83 -17.74 -1.40
CA LEU A 195 -3.63 -17.62 -0.16
C LEU A 195 -2.74 -17.41 1.08
N ARG A 196 -1.57 -18.07 1.12
CA ARG A 196 -0.60 -17.94 2.20
C ARG A 196 0.14 -16.60 2.14
N GLY A 197 0.52 -16.13 0.94
CA GLY A 197 1.15 -14.83 0.74
C GLY A 197 0.25 -13.69 1.18
N LEU A 198 -1.01 -13.70 0.73
CA LEU A 198 -2.02 -12.74 1.18
C LEU A 198 -2.23 -12.79 2.70
N LYS A 199 -2.25 -13.98 3.31
CA LYS A 199 -2.34 -14.15 4.78
C LYS A 199 -1.21 -13.40 5.50
N ARG A 200 0.03 -13.60 5.03
CA ARG A 200 1.23 -13.00 5.61
C ARG A 200 1.30 -11.48 5.37
N ALA A 201 0.94 -11.02 4.17
CA ALA A 201 0.87 -9.60 3.84
C ALA A 201 -0.07 -8.84 4.77
N VAL A 202 -1.25 -9.41 5.05
CA VAL A 202 -2.19 -8.82 6.01
C VAL A 202 -1.59 -8.78 7.40
N GLN A 203 -1.04 -9.90 7.88
CA GLN A 203 -0.41 -9.95 9.19
C GLN A 203 0.68 -8.88 9.34
N TYR A 204 1.48 -8.65 8.29
CA TYR A 204 2.50 -7.60 8.28
C TYR A 204 1.89 -6.19 8.38
N LEU A 205 0.83 -5.91 7.61
CA LEU A 205 0.13 -4.62 7.65
C LEU A 205 -0.50 -4.28 9.01
N ASN A 206 -0.67 -5.27 9.90
CA ASN A 206 -1.25 -5.11 11.24
C ASN A 206 -0.25 -5.11 12.38
N ARG A 207 1.03 -5.30 12.09
CA ARG A 207 2.04 -5.20 13.14
C ARG A 207 1.97 -3.80 13.74
N LYS A 208 2.16 -3.69 15.05
CA LYS A 208 2.24 -2.40 15.75
C LYS A 208 3.55 -1.71 15.43
#